data_AF-A0A1Q8LKI2-F1
#
_entry.id   AF-A0A1Q8LKI2-F1
#
_cell.length_a   1.000
_cell.length_b   1.000
_cell.length_c   1.000
_cell.angle_alpha   90.00
_cell.angle_beta   90.00
_cell.angle_gamma   90.00
#
_symmetry.space_group_name_H-M   'P 1'
#
loop_
_entity.id
_entity.type
_entity.pdbx_description
1 polymer ?
#
loop_
_entity_poly.entity_id
_entity_poly.type
_entity_poly.pdbx_seq_one_letter_code
_entity_poly.pdbx_strand_id
1 'polypeptide(L)'
;MATERKPGDRESVEPAERVAQAVESVGQTVGHAVEDIGSYIRAQREAAQVSMRQLARTAGVSNPYLSQVERGLRKPSAEILQQIAKGLRISAEALYVRAGILEERPAGQVTDAVLTDPTLSERQKRVLLDVYESFRRENGLTADPDDTSTESRK
;
A
#
# COMPACT_ATOMS: atom_id res chain seq x y z
N MET A 1 56.57 15.49 27.48
CA MET A 1 55.48 14.89 28.26
C MET A 1 54.17 15.27 27.61
N ALA A 2 53.37 14.26 27.26
CA ALA A 2 52.16 14.36 26.48
C ALA A 2 50.99 14.94 27.28
N THR A 3 50.12 15.70 26.61
CA THR A 3 48.73 15.87 27.02
C THR A 3 47.86 15.48 25.84
N GLU A 4 47.40 14.23 25.87
CA GLU A 4 46.42 13.68 24.94
C GLU A 4 45.07 14.39 25.14
N ARG A 5 44.49 14.90 24.04
CA ARG A 5 43.08 15.29 24.00
C ARG A 5 42.23 14.03 23.80
N LYS A 6 41.36 13.71 24.77
CA LYS A 6 40.35 12.64 24.64
C LYS A 6 39.39 12.95 23.47
N PRO A 7 39.17 12.01 22.53
CA PRO A 7 38.03 12.04 21.63
C PRO A 7 36.89 11.22 22.25
N GLY A 8 35.70 11.79 22.43
CA GLY A 8 34.64 11.02 23.08
C GLY A 8 33.23 11.61 23.17
N ASP A 9 32.91 12.70 22.49
CA ASP A 9 31.51 13.15 22.40
C ASP A 9 30.89 12.61 21.11
N ARG A 10 30.62 11.31 21.09
CA ARG A 10 29.58 10.75 20.21
C ARG A 10 28.42 10.40 21.13
N GLU A 11 27.37 11.21 21.09
CA GLU A 11 26.06 10.93 21.69
C GLU A 11 25.70 9.47 21.42
N SER A 12 25.92 8.64 22.43
CA SER A 12 25.56 7.25 22.41
C SER A 12 24.09 7.22 22.77
N VAL A 13 23.22 7.49 21.79
CA VAL A 13 21.76 7.39 21.98
C VAL A 13 21.49 6.03 22.62
N GLU A 14 20.95 6.06 23.84
CA GLU A 14 20.81 4.90 24.70
C GLU A 14 19.98 3.82 23.99
N PRO A 15 20.30 2.52 24.16
CA PRO A 15 19.54 1.43 23.53
C PRO A 15 18.03 1.50 23.80
N ALA A 16 17.62 2.04 24.95
CA ALA A 16 16.23 2.23 25.32
C ALA A 16 15.52 3.31 24.47
N GLU A 17 16.21 4.41 24.14
CA GLU A 17 15.66 5.47 23.27
C GLU A 17 15.48 5.00 21.83
N ARG A 18 16.40 4.17 21.31
CA ARG A 18 16.27 3.60 19.97
C ARG A 18 15.10 2.63 19.84
N VAL A 19 14.86 1.83 20.89
CA VAL A 19 13.71 0.93 20.94
C VAL A 19 12.40 1.73 21.00
N ALA A 20 12.32 2.76 21.83
CA ALA A 20 11.14 3.63 21.92
C ALA A 20 10.83 4.32 20.58
N GLN A 21 11.84 4.90 19.92
CA GLN A 21 11.71 5.53 18.60
C GLN A 21 11.27 4.53 17.52
N ALA A 22 11.80 3.30 17.55
CA ALA A 22 11.36 2.25 16.63
C ALA A 22 9.89 1.85 16.87
N VAL A 23 9.44 1.71 18.12
CA VAL A 23 8.05 1.35 18.44
C VAL A 23 7.08 2.46 18.00
N GLU A 24 7.46 3.73 18.18
CA GLU A 24 6.66 4.88 17.77
C GLU A 24 6.57 5.00 16.24
N SER A 25 7.68 4.79 15.53
CA SER A 25 7.69 4.76 14.06
C SER A 25 6.81 3.65 13.48
N VAL A 26 6.83 2.44 14.08
CA VAL A 26 5.96 1.33 13.67
C VAL A 26 4.49 1.65 13.94
N GLY A 27 4.18 2.28 15.08
CA GLY A 27 2.83 2.75 15.40
C GLY A 27 2.31 3.77 14.38
N GLN A 28 3.15 4.71 13.95
CA GLN A 28 2.81 5.70 12.93
C GLN A 28 2.62 5.08 11.54
N THR A 29 3.49 4.17 11.10
CA THR A 29 3.34 3.47 9.82
C THR A 29 2.06 2.63 9.77
N VAL A 30 1.76 1.92 10.86
CA VAL A 30 0.53 1.11 10.97
C VAL A 30 -0.72 2.01 11.02
N GLY A 31 -0.66 3.14 11.71
CA GLY A 31 -1.75 4.13 11.74
C GLY A 31 -2.03 4.68 10.35
N HIS A 32 -0.99 5.10 9.61
CA HIS A 32 -1.11 5.58 8.23
C HIS A 32 -1.68 4.52 7.30
N ALA A 33 -1.24 3.26 7.39
CA ALA A 33 -1.77 2.18 6.56
C ALA A 33 -3.27 1.90 6.85
N VAL A 34 -3.73 2.11 8.10
CA VAL A 34 -5.13 1.94 8.49
C VAL A 34 -6.02 3.09 8.00
N GLU A 35 -5.50 4.33 8.01
CA GLU A 35 -6.19 5.47 7.41
C GLU A 35 -6.25 5.37 5.87
N ASP A 36 -5.15 4.94 5.24
CA ASP A 36 -5.06 4.75 3.78
C ASP A 36 -6.01 3.64 3.29
N ILE A 37 -6.07 2.49 3.96
CA ILE A 37 -7.05 1.44 3.58
C ILE A 37 -8.50 1.86 3.79
N GLY A 38 -8.81 2.58 4.88
CA GLY A 38 -10.18 3.01 5.18
C GLY A 38 -10.72 3.96 4.13
N SER A 39 -9.93 4.99 3.80
CA SER A 39 -10.25 5.95 2.74
C SER A 39 -10.33 5.30 1.36
N TYR A 40 -9.46 4.32 1.05
CA TYR A 40 -9.52 3.56 -0.19
C TYR A 40 -10.80 2.72 -0.32
N ILE A 41 -11.20 1.99 0.73
CA ILE A 41 -12.46 1.21 0.74
C ILE A 41 -13.65 2.13 0.46
N ARG A 42 -13.67 3.32 1.07
CA ARG A 42 -14.70 4.33 0.85
C ARG A 42 -14.73 4.80 -0.61
N ALA A 43 -13.58 5.14 -1.18
CA ALA A 43 -13.47 5.58 -2.57
C ALA A 43 -13.98 4.52 -3.55
N GLN A 44 -13.56 3.26 -3.37
CA GLN A 44 -14.03 2.13 -4.20
C GLN A 44 -15.54 1.91 -4.08
N ARG A 45 -16.09 2.02 -2.86
CA ARG A 45 -17.53 1.93 -2.62
C ARG A 45 -18.30 3.03 -3.36
N GLU A 46 -17.82 4.26 -3.28
CA GLU A 46 -18.44 5.43 -3.93
C GLU A 46 -18.34 5.34 -5.46
N ALA A 47 -17.20 4.92 -6.00
CA ALA A 47 -17.00 4.68 -7.43
C ALA A 47 -17.94 3.57 -7.97
N ALA A 48 -18.16 2.51 -7.18
CA ALA A 48 -19.11 1.45 -7.52
C ALA A 48 -20.58 1.84 -7.29
N GLN A 49 -20.86 3.06 -6.81
CA GLN A 49 -22.19 3.56 -6.45
C GLN A 49 -22.93 2.65 -5.46
N VAL A 50 -22.19 1.97 -4.58
CA VAL A 50 -22.73 1.06 -3.58
C VAL A 50 -22.96 1.83 -2.27
N SER A 51 -24.16 1.74 -1.71
CA SER A 51 -24.40 2.32 -0.38
C SER A 51 -23.63 1.54 0.70
N MET A 52 -23.18 2.23 1.76
CA MET A 52 -22.50 1.59 2.90
C MET A 52 -23.34 0.45 3.52
N ARG A 53 -24.67 0.62 3.57
CA ARG A 53 -25.59 -0.44 4.02
C ARG A 53 -25.57 -1.66 3.10
N GLN A 54 -25.46 -1.45 1.79
CA GLN A 54 -25.39 -2.56 0.83
C GLN A 54 -24.04 -3.28 0.93
N LEU A 55 -22.93 -2.54 0.99
CA LEU A 55 -21.60 -3.15 1.13
C LEU A 55 -21.47 -3.95 2.44
N ALA A 56 -21.95 -3.40 3.55
CA ALA A 56 -21.95 -4.11 4.83
C ALA A 56 -22.70 -5.44 4.74
N ARG A 57 -23.88 -5.46 4.08
CA ARG A 57 -24.65 -6.69 3.87
C ARG A 57 -23.92 -7.70 2.99
N THR A 58 -23.35 -7.28 1.86
CA THR A 58 -22.67 -8.19 0.94
C THR A 58 -21.35 -8.73 1.49
N ALA A 59 -20.66 -7.92 2.30
CA ALA A 59 -19.46 -8.31 3.02
C ALA A 59 -19.75 -9.06 4.33
N GLY A 60 -21.02 -9.24 4.73
CA GLY A 60 -21.35 -9.96 5.97
C GLY A 60 -20.88 -9.28 7.26
N VAL A 61 -20.68 -7.96 7.23
CA VAL A 61 -20.23 -7.16 8.38
C VAL A 61 -21.33 -6.21 8.86
N SER A 62 -21.21 -5.71 10.09
CA SER A 62 -22.16 -4.71 10.58
C SER A 62 -21.90 -3.34 9.94
N ASN A 63 -22.97 -2.57 9.72
CA ASN A 63 -22.85 -1.22 9.18
C ASN A 63 -22.05 -0.26 10.10
N PRO A 64 -22.20 -0.31 11.44
CA PRO A 64 -21.35 0.46 12.35
C PRO A 64 -19.87 0.10 12.23
N TYR A 65 -19.55 -1.19 12.09
CA TYR A 65 -18.18 -1.65 11.94
C TYR A 65 -17.54 -1.15 10.63
N LEU A 66 -18.24 -1.30 9.50
CA LEU A 66 -17.77 -0.79 8.21
C LEU A 66 -17.54 0.73 8.24
N SER A 67 -18.42 1.48 8.91
CA SER A 67 -18.25 2.92 9.12
C SER A 67 -16.99 3.26 9.93
N GLN A 68 -16.62 2.44 10.92
CA GLN A 68 -15.38 2.63 11.67
C GLN A 68 -14.15 2.33 10.82
N VAL A 69 -14.21 1.29 9.98
CA VAL A 69 -13.13 0.93 9.04
C VAL A 69 -12.92 2.04 8.00
N GLU A 70 -13.98 2.54 7.35
CA GLU A 70 -13.88 3.62 6.34
C GLU A 70 -13.33 4.95 6.91
N ARG A 71 -13.35 5.12 8.24
CA ARG A 71 -12.81 6.29 8.95
C ARG A 71 -11.42 6.05 9.56
N GLY A 72 -10.80 4.88 9.33
CA GLY A 72 -9.52 4.53 9.93
C GLY A 72 -9.57 4.26 11.45
N LEU A 73 -10.76 4.21 12.05
CA LEU A 73 -10.91 4.01 13.51
C LEU A 73 -10.77 2.53 13.93
N ARG A 74 -10.81 1.61 12.96
CA ARG A 74 -10.69 0.17 13.20
C ARG A 74 -9.82 -0.45 12.11
N LYS A 75 -8.86 -1.26 12.55
CA LYS A 75 -8.06 -2.11 11.67
C LYS A 75 -8.83 -3.39 11.32
N PRO A 76 -9.22 -3.60 10.06
CA PRO A 76 -9.86 -4.84 9.64
C PRO A 76 -8.87 -6.02 9.62
N SER A 77 -9.37 -7.24 9.83
CA SER A 77 -8.58 -8.46 9.62
C SER A 77 -8.49 -8.81 8.13
N ALA A 78 -7.57 -9.70 7.76
CA ALA A 78 -7.45 -10.17 6.38
C ALA A 78 -8.76 -10.81 5.87
N GLU A 79 -9.44 -11.59 6.71
CA GLU A 79 -10.73 -12.20 6.35
C GLU A 79 -11.80 -11.14 6.05
N ILE A 80 -11.88 -10.09 6.87
CA ILE A 80 -12.80 -8.97 6.66
C ILE A 80 -12.47 -8.24 5.36
N LEU A 81 -11.20 -8.00 5.09
CA LEU A 81 -10.76 -7.38 3.83
C LEU A 81 -11.15 -8.23 2.61
N GLN A 82 -11.06 -9.56 2.67
CA GLN A 82 -11.55 -10.43 1.58
C GLN A 82 -13.05 -10.29 1.36
N GLN A 83 -13.83 -10.25 2.44
CA GLN A 83 -15.27 -10.11 2.37
C GLN A 83 -15.67 -8.75 1.77
N ILE A 84 -14.99 -7.68 2.17
CA ILE A 84 -15.17 -6.34 1.61
C ILE A 84 -14.77 -6.30 0.12
N ALA A 85 -13.63 -6.87 -0.24
CA ALA A 85 -13.17 -6.96 -1.64
C ALA A 85 -14.18 -7.71 -2.52
N LYS A 86 -14.73 -8.82 -2.02
CA LYS A 86 -15.81 -9.56 -2.70
C LYS A 86 -17.07 -8.71 -2.86
N GLY A 87 -17.44 -7.95 -1.83
CA GLY A 87 -18.58 -7.02 -1.86
C GLY A 87 -18.41 -5.88 -2.87
N LEU A 88 -17.17 -5.43 -3.09
CA LEU A 88 -16.77 -4.41 -4.06
C LEU A 88 -16.44 -4.96 -5.45
N ARG A 89 -16.34 -6.29 -5.61
CA ARG A 89 -15.89 -6.98 -6.84
C ARG A 89 -14.49 -6.56 -7.29
N ILE A 90 -13.58 -6.35 -6.34
CA ILE A 90 -12.16 -6.04 -6.57
C ILE A 90 -11.26 -7.15 -6.02
N SER A 91 -9.98 -7.16 -6.42
CA SER A 91 -9.00 -8.09 -5.84
C SER A 91 -8.73 -7.76 -4.37
N ALA A 92 -8.71 -8.79 -3.51
CA ALA A 92 -8.33 -8.64 -2.10
C ALA A 92 -6.85 -8.22 -1.94
N GLU A 93 -6.01 -8.55 -2.93
CA GLU A 93 -4.60 -8.16 -2.96
C GLU A 93 -4.42 -6.64 -2.92
N ALA A 94 -5.24 -5.90 -3.67
CA ALA A 94 -5.20 -4.43 -3.67
C ALA A 94 -5.47 -3.85 -2.28
N LEU A 95 -6.37 -4.48 -1.50
CA LEU A 95 -6.63 -4.08 -0.12
C LEU A 95 -5.51 -4.49 0.83
N TYR A 96 -4.83 -5.61 0.59
CA TYR A 96 -3.72 -6.06 1.44
C TYR A 96 -2.47 -5.22 1.30
N VAL A 97 -2.14 -4.81 0.08
CA VAL A 97 -1.04 -3.89 -0.19
C VAL A 97 -1.26 -2.58 0.55
N ARG A 98 -2.47 -2.00 0.40
CA ARG A 98 -2.83 -0.74 1.05
C ARG A 98 -2.92 -0.83 2.57
N ALA A 99 -3.32 -1.99 3.10
CA ALA A 99 -3.34 -2.25 4.54
C ALA A 99 -1.94 -2.54 5.14
N GLY A 100 -0.88 -2.54 4.33
CA GLY A 100 0.46 -2.94 4.74
C GLY A 100 0.56 -4.38 5.22
N ILE A 101 -0.41 -5.23 4.84
CA ILE A 101 -0.44 -6.67 5.15
C ILE A 101 0.40 -7.43 4.12
N LEU A 102 0.46 -6.92 2.90
CA LEU A 102 1.35 -7.38 1.86
C LEU A 102 2.41 -6.30 1.64
N GLU A 103 3.68 -6.63 1.83
CA GLU A 103 4.77 -5.76 1.37
C GLU A 103 4.62 -5.59 -0.15
N GLU A 104 4.62 -4.35 -0.63
CA GLU A 104 4.91 -4.09 -2.04
C GLU A 104 6.28 -4.68 -2.32
N ARG A 105 6.32 -5.91 -2.84
CA ARG A 105 7.58 -6.39 -3.41
C ARG A 105 7.92 -5.41 -4.51
N PRO A 106 9.04 -4.66 -4.41
CA PRO A 106 9.42 -3.77 -5.48
C PRO A 106 9.48 -4.60 -6.76
N ALA A 107 9.02 -4.04 -7.87
CA ALA A 107 8.86 -4.70 -9.16
C ALA A 107 10.20 -5.15 -9.82
N GLY A 108 11.19 -5.59 -9.05
CA GLY A 108 12.18 -6.56 -9.48
C GLY A 108 11.68 -7.93 -8.99
N GLN A 109 11.34 -8.88 -9.85
CA GLN A 109 12.27 -9.46 -10.82
C GLN A 109 11.50 -10.18 -11.92
N VAL A 110 10.34 -9.68 -12.37
CA VAL A 110 9.68 -10.27 -13.56
C VAL A 110 10.59 -10.04 -14.78
N THR A 111 11.12 -8.83 -14.93
CA THR A 111 12.14 -8.50 -15.93
C THR A 111 13.38 -9.39 -15.80
N ASP A 112 13.93 -9.54 -14.60
CA ASP A 112 15.15 -10.32 -14.38
C ASP A 112 14.91 -11.82 -14.57
N ALA A 113 13.76 -12.35 -14.16
CA ALA A 113 13.37 -13.74 -14.39
C ALA A 113 13.22 -14.02 -15.89
N VAL A 114 12.61 -13.11 -16.66
CA VAL A 114 12.50 -13.25 -18.12
C VAL A 114 13.88 -13.16 -18.79
N LEU A 115 14.76 -12.26 -18.34
CA LEU A 115 16.10 -12.10 -18.91
C LEU A 115 17.01 -13.30 -18.63
N THR A 116 16.88 -13.92 -17.46
CA THR A 116 17.72 -15.04 -16.99
C THR A 116 17.18 -16.42 -17.38
N ASP A 117 15.98 -16.51 -17.96
CA ASP A 117 15.41 -17.78 -18.41
C ASP A 117 16.20 -18.37 -19.60
N PRO A 118 16.83 -19.56 -19.44
CA PRO A 118 17.61 -20.19 -20.50
C PRO A 118 16.76 -20.84 -21.60
N THR A 119 15.45 -21.00 -21.39
CA THR A 119 14.52 -21.62 -22.35
C THR A 119 13.94 -20.62 -23.35
N LEU A 120 14.14 -19.32 -23.12
CA LEU A 120 13.66 -18.24 -23.98
C LEU A 120 14.75 -17.74 -24.92
N SER A 121 14.40 -17.60 -26.19
CA SER A 121 15.22 -16.85 -27.15
C SER A 121 15.19 -15.35 -26.86
N GLU A 122 16.22 -14.62 -27.31
CA GLU A 122 16.31 -13.16 -27.17
C GLU A 122 15.11 -12.42 -27.79
N ARG A 123 14.51 -12.98 -28.85
CA ARG A 123 13.29 -12.43 -29.44
C ARG A 123 12.09 -12.62 -28.51
N GLN A 124 11.94 -13.80 -27.90
CA GLN A 124 10.83 -14.09 -26.99
C GLN A 124 10.93 -13.25 -25.71
N LYS A 125 12.14 -13.07 -25.16
CA LYS A 125 12.39 -12.17 -24.03
C LYS A 125 11.95 -10.75 -24.35
N ARG A 126 12.35 -10.22 -25.50
CA ARG A 126 11.99 -8.86 -25.93
C ARG A 126 10.47 -8.68 -26.06
N VAL A 127 9.77 -9.63 -26.68
CA VAL A 127 8.31 -9.59 -26.80
C VAL A 127 7.61 -9.63 -25.44
N LEU A 128 8.06 -10.49 -24.52
CA LEU A 128 7.48 -10.57 -23.17
C LEU A 128 7.67 -9.28 -22.38
N LEU A 129 8.84 -8.67 -22.49
CA LEU A 129 9.13 -7.39 -21.85
C LEU A 129 8.30 -6.25 -22.45
N ASP A 130 8.18 -6.18 -23.78
CA ASP A 130 7.36 -5.17 -24.46
C ASP A 130 5.88 -5.26 -24.05
N VAL A 131 5.32 -6.47 -23.99
CA VAL A 131 3.93 -6.70 -23.55
C VAL A 131 3.76 -6.34 -22.08
N TYR A 132 4.71 -6.76 -21.23
CA TYR A 132 4.70 -6.43 -19.81
C TYR A 132 4.72 -4.92 -19.57
N GLU A 133 5.59 -4.19 -20.27
CA GLU A 133 5.67 -2.74 -20.20
C GLU A 133 4.40 -2.04 -20.71
N SER A 134 3.77 -2.56 -21.77
CA SER A 134 2.49 -2.04 -22.29
C SER A 134 1.40 -2.11 -21.22
N PHE A 135 1.21 -3.28 -20.59
CA PHE A 135 0.21 -3.46 -19.54
C PHE A 135 0.49 -2.59 -18.31
N ARG A 136 1.77 -2.42 -17.93
CA ARG A 136 2.13 -1.52 -16.83
C ARG A 136 1.81 -0.06 -17.16
N ARG A 137 2.06 0.37 -18.39
CA ARG A 137 1.76 1.73 -18.84
C ARG A 137 0.26 1.97 -18.87
N GLU A 138 -0.52 1.03 -19.41
CA GLU A 138 -1.99 1.09 -19.43
C GLU A 138 -2.57 1.14 -18.02
N ASN A 139 -2.09 0.28 -17.11
CA ASN A 139 -2.55 0.27 -15.73
C ASN A 139 -2.13 1.53 -14.95
N GLY A 140 -0.95 2.10 -15.24
CA GLY A 140 -0.50 3.36 -14.68
C GLY A 140 -1.32 4.56 -15.17
N LEU A 141 -1.69 4.58 -16.44
CA LEU A 141 -2.58 5.58 -17.03
C LEU A 141 -4.01 5.53 -16.47
N THR A 142 -4.48 4.35 -16.03
CA THR A 142 -5.76 4.21 -15.32
C THR A 142 -5.68 4.55 -13.83
N ALA A 143 -4.47 4.70 -13.28
CA ALA A 143 -4.23 4.91 -11.85
C ALA A 143 -3.88 6.38 -11.49
N ASP A 144 -3.88 7.30 -12.45
CA ASP A 144 -3.54 8.71 -12.23
C ASP A 144 -4.68 9.64 -12.67
N PRO A 145 -5.34 10.30 -11.69
CA PRO A 145 -5.67 11.69 -11.83
C PRO A 145 -5.20 12.43 -10.57
N ASP A 146 -3.96 12.89 -10.57
CA ASP A 146 -3.62 14.16 -9.92
C ASP A 146 -4.32 15.31 -10.69
N ASP A 147 -5.66 15.38 -10.60
CA ASP A 147 -6.47 16.57 -10.93
C ASP A 147 -6.88 17.29 -9.64
N THR A 148 -5.89 17.47 -8.76
CA THR A 148 -5.96 18.46 -7.69
C THR A 148 -4.72 19.33 -7.75
N SER A 149 -4.73 20.35 -8.62
CA SER A 149 -4.32 21.73 -8.30
C SER A 149 -4.19 22.56 -9.58
N THR A 150 -5.04 23.58 -9.74
CA THR A 150 -4.63 25.00 -9.63
C THR A 150 -5.77 25.92 -10.07
N GLU A 151 -6.28 26.69 -9.10
CA GLU A 151 -7.06 27.91 -9.27
C GLU A 151 -6.37 28.91 -10.21
N SER A 152 -7.12 29.60 -11.07
CA SER A 152 -7.18 31.08 -11.09
C SER A 152 -7.72 31.67 -12.41
N ARG A 153 -8.67 32.60 -12.24
CA ARG A 153 -8.86 33.84 -13.03
C ARG A 153 -9.73 33.77 -14.30
N LYS A 154 -11.02 34.10 -14.16
CA LYS A 154 -11.53 35.47 -14.38
C LYS A 154 -13.00 35.59 -13.99
#